data_AF-A0A445N1S7-F1
#
_entry.id   AF-A0A445N1S7-F1
#
_cell.length_a   1.000
_cell.length_b   1.000
_cell.length_c   1.000
_cell.angle_alpha   90.00
_cell.angle_beta   90.00
_cell.angle_gamma   90.00
#
_symmetry.space_group_name_H-M   'P 1'
#
loop_
_entity.id
_entity.type
_entity.pdbx_description
1 polymer ?
#
loop_
_entity_poly.entity_id
_entity_poly.type
_entity_poly.pdbx_seq_one_letter_code
_entity_poly.pdbx_strand_id
1 'polypeptide(L)' 'MDVMENKSDQREASVDITSLIRSLQRTEGNADCFRRDNFNCKQLDCSWRPYCLQDLTSAG' A
#
# COMPACT_ATOMS: atom_id res chain seq x y z
N MET A 1 -33.20 17.85 -27.31
CA MET A 1 -32.88 16.42 -27.15
C MET A 1 -31.47 16.31 -26.65
N ASP A 2 -31.37 15.61 -25.54
CA ASP A 2 -30.26 15.50 -24.62
C ASP A 2 -29.05 14.83 -25.25
N VAL A 3 -27.87 15.42 -25.07
CA VAL A 3 -26.63 14.66 -25.06
C VAL A 3 -26.06 14.86 -23.66
N MET A 4 -26.54 14.03 -22.72
CA MET A 4 -25.85 13.82 -21.46
C MET A 4 -24.54 13.11 -21.77
N GLU A 5 -23.47 13.88 -21.86
CA GLU A 5 -22.11 13.37 -21.93
C GLU A 5 -21.82 12.67 -20.59
N ASN A 6 -22.04 11.36 -20.57
CA ASN A 6 -21.74 10.50 -19.43
C ASN A 6 -20.23 10.44 -19.29
N LYS A 7 -19.68 11.43 -18.58
CA LYS A 7 -18.29 11.47 -18.16
C LYS A 7 -18.15 10.44 -17.06
N SER A 8 -18.16 9.18 -17.45
CA SER A 8 -17.77 8.06 -16.60
C SER A 8 -16.40 8.44 -16.05
N ASP A 9 -16.38 8.81 -14.78
CA ASP A 9 -15.18 8.95 -13.97
C ASP A 9 -14.43 7.62 -14.07
N GLN A 10 -13.62 7.46 -15.12
CA GLN A 10 -12.60 6.45 -15.19
C GLN A 10 -11.45 6.92 -14.30
N ARG A 11 -11.74 7.11 -13.01
CA ARG A 11 -10.75 6.76 -11.99
C ARG A 11 -10.67 5.25 -12.09
N GLU A 12 -9.79 4.77 -12.97
CA GLU A 12 -9.20 3.44 -12.87
C GLU A 12 -9.00 3.20 -11.38
N ALA A 13 -9.80 2.29 -10.82
CA ALA A 13 -9.83 2.01 -9.39
C ALA A 13 -8.55 1.24 -9.03
N SER A 14 -7.42 1.93 -9.17
CA SER A 14 -6.12 1.42 -8.82
C SER A 14 -6.11 1.27 -7.31
N VAL A 15 -6.06 0.02 -6.88
CA VAL A 15 -5.91 -0.28 -5.46
C VAL A 15 -4.51 0.15 -5.07
N ASP A 16 -4.42 1.17 -4.21
CA ASP A 16 -3.17 1.49 -3.55
C ASP A 16 -2.83 0.34 -2.59
N ILE A 17 -2.02 -0.60 -3.10
CA ILE A 17 -1.55 -1.76 -2.35
C ILE A 17 -0.83 -1.35 -1.06
N THR A 18 -0.22 -0.16 -1.04
CA THR A 18 0.44 0.39 0.14
C THR A 18 -0.59 0.67 1.24
N SER A 19 -1.66 1.37 0.89
CA SER A 19 -2.77 1.66 1.81
C SER A 19 -3.50 0.40 2.26
N LEU A 20 -3.64 -0.59 1.38
CA LEU A 20 -4.22 -1.89 1.71
C LEU A 20 -3.40 -2.64 2.76
N ILE A 21 -2.09 -2.84 2.50
CA ILE A 21 -1.20 -3.56 3.41
C ILE A 21 -1.11 -2.86 4.76
N ARG A 22 -1.02 -1.53 4.78
CA ARG A 22 -1.02 -0.75 6.04
C ARG A 22 -2.33 -0.93 6.83
N SER A 23 -3.46 -1.08 6.14
CA SER A 23 -4.73 -1.38 6.81
C SER A 23 -4.74 -2.76 7.46
N LEU A 24 -4.09 -3.75 6.83
CA LEU A 24 -3.89 -5.07 7.44
C LEU A 24 -2.95 -5.00 8.65
N GLN A 25 -1.84 -4.26 8.54
CA GLN A 25 -0.92 -4.03 9.67
C GLN A 25 -1.65 -3.47 10.89
N ARG A 26 -2.49 -2.43 10.72
CA ARG A 26 -3.28 -1.89 11.84
C ARG A 26 -4.28 -2.88 12.41
N THR A 27 -4.88 -3.72 11.55
CA THR A 27 -5.83 -4.77 11.99
C THR A 27 -5.12 -5.85 12.82
N GLU A 28 -3.85 -6.13 12.52
CA GLU A 28 -2.98 -7.02 13.30
C GLU A 28 -2.41 -6.36 14.58
N GLY A 29 -2.73 -5.08 14.84
CA GLY A 29 -2.14 -4.31 15.95
C GLY A 29 -0.73 -3.79 15.68
N ASN A 30 -0.26 -3.91 14.43
CA ASN A 30 1.04 -3.43 13.98
C ASN A 30 1.00 -1.95 13.56
N ALA A 31 2.14 -1.27 13.66
CA ALA A 31 2.30 0.08 13.12
C ALA A 31 2.48 0.04 11.61
N ASP A 32 2.09 1.11 10.93
CA ASP A 32 2.34 1.28 9.50
C ASP A 32 3.86 1.31 9.22
N CYS A 33 4.41 0.21 8.70
CA CYS A 33 5.83 0.10 8.36
C CYS A 33 6.08 -0.29 6.90
N PHE A 34 5.07 -0.79 6.18
CA PHE A 34 5.22 -1.13 4.77
C PHE A 34 5.52 0.12 3.92
N ARG A 35 6.60 0.07 3.12
CA ARG A 35 7.09 1.15 2.25
C ARG A 35 7.16 2.52 2.96
N ARG A 36 7.60 2.53 4.23
CA ARG A 36 7.85 3.75 5.03
C ARG A 36 9.33 3.84 5.38
N ASP A 37 9.81 5.07 5.56
CA ASP A 37 11.12 5.48 6.12
C ASP A 37 12.22 4.40 6.15
N ASN A 38 13.03 4.40 5.09
CA ASN A 38 14.35 3.74 5.05
C ASN A 38 14.38 2.26 5.43
N PHE A 39 13.35 1.49 5.05
CA PHE A 39 13.35 0.04 5.22
C PHE A 39 13.53 -0.39 6.67
N ASN A 40 13.00 0.38 7.63
CA ASN A 40 13.17 0.09 9.05
C ASN A 40 11.89 -0.49 9.67
N CYS A 41 11.75 -1.81 9.63
CA CYS A 41 10.70 -2.52 10.37
C CYS A 41 11.22 -2.97 11.75
N LYS A 42 10.94 -2.13 12.76
CA LYS A 42 11.31 -2.38 14.17
C LYS A 42 10.47 -3.47 14.85
N GLN A 43 9.32 -3.81 14.29
CA GLN A 43 8.45 -4.87 14.79
C GLN A 43 8.95 -6.23 14.27
N LEU A 44 9.49 -7.06 15.17
CA LEU A 44 10.09 -8.35 14.83
C LEU A 44 9.06 -9.43 14.48
N ASP A 45 7.84 -9.28 15.00
CA ASP A 45 6.68 -10.14 14.83
C ASP A 45 5.75 -9.69 13.67
N CYS A 46 6.11 -8.62 12.96
CA CYS A 46 5.34 -8.17 11.80
C CYS A 46 5.41 -9.21 10.67
N SER A 47 4.26 -9.77 10.28
CA SER A 47 4.17 -10.75 9.19
C SER A 47 4.63 -10.19 7.83
N TRP A 48 4.57 -8.87 7.69
CA TRP A 48 4.96 -8.13 6.48
C TRP A 48 6.43 -7.72 6.48
N ARG A 49 7.19 -8.02 7.54
CA ARG A 49 8.57 -7.59 7.75
C ARG A 49 9.51 -7.87 6.55
N PRO A 50 9.49 -9.05 5.89
CA PRO A 50 10.33 -9.29 4.71
C PRO A 50 10.10 -8.27 3.58
N TYR A 51 8.85 -7.86 3.39
CA TYR A 51 8.46 -6.88 2.36
C TYR A 51 8.71 -5.44 2.81
N CYS A 52 8.67 -5.17 4.12
CA CYS A 52 9.00 -3.85 4.67
C CYS A 52 10.50 -3.54 4.58
N LEU A 53 11.34 -4.58 4.68
CA LEU A 53 12.80 -4.48 4.60
C LEU A 53 13.35 -4.63 3.18
N GLN A 54 12.49 -4.88 2.17
CA GLN A 54 12.94 -5.08 0.81
C GLN A 54 13.34 -3.73 0.19
N ASP A 55 14.63 -3.57 -0.09
CA ASP A 55 15.14 -2.46 -0.88
C ASP A 55 14.53 -2.49 -2.28
N LEU A 56 13.71 -1.49 -2.61
CA LEU A 56 13.16 -1.32 -3.95
C LEU A 56 14.27 -1.08 -5.01
N THR A 57 15.52 -0.83 -4.58
CA THR A 57 16.70 -0.63 -5.42
C THR A 57 17.46 -1.91 -5.77
N SER A 58 17.05 -3.09 -5.29
CA SER A 58 17.68 -4.37 -5.63
C SER A 58 16.91 -5.19 -6.69
N ALA A 59 15.87 -4.62 -7.27
CA ALA A 59 15.17 -5.20 -8.41
C ALA A 59 15.53 -4.42 -9.69
N GLY A 60 16.65 -4.82 -10.32
CA GLY A 60 17.09 -4.35 -11.64
C GLY A 60 18.34 -3.50 -11.63
#